data_AF-A0A015JRD1-F1
#
_entry.id   AF-A0A015JRD1-F1
#
_cell.length_a   1.000
_cell.length_b   1.000
_cell.length_c   1.000
_cell.angle_alpha   90.00
_cell.angle_beta   90.00
_cell.angle_gamma   90.00
#
_symmetry.space_group_name_H-M   'P 1'
#
loop_
_entity.id
_entity.type
_entity.pdbx_description
1 polymer ?
#
loop_
_entity_poly.entity_id
_entity_poly.type
_entity_poly.pdbx_seq_one_letter_code
_entity_poly.pdbx_strand_id
1 'polypeptide(L)'
;MVYSVVTGLTWLHKNSYVHRDIWLANILFLPGVRDYRYILTDFEYGNASGLKVSERLKDWDDSTLTKNNKYTMLMNLNLVNSEIGMKFLDGLRNKRISTKNVLDHEWFRQTTF
;
A
#
# COMPACT_ATOMS: atom_id res chain seq x y z
N MET A 1 -3.08 -11.78 -0.76
CA MET A 1 -3.14 -10.60 0.14
C MET A 1 -2.54 -9.35 -0.49
N VAL A 2 -1.21 -9.29 -0.68
CA VAL A 2 -0.53 -8.04 -1.05
C VAL A 2 -1.06 -7.39 -2.33
N TYR A 3 -1.33 -8.19 -3.37
CA TYR A 3 -1.93 -7.68 -4.61
C TYR A 3 -3.29 -7.00 -4.40
N SER A 4 -4.15 -7.55 -3.54
CA SER A 4 -5.46 -6.98 -3.23
C SER A 4 -5.32 -5.64 -2.52
N VAL A 5 -4.42 -5.57 -1.53
CA VAL A 5 -4.17 -4.35 -0.77
C VAL A 5 -3.53 -3.27 -1.63
N VAL A 6 -2.53 -3.62 -2.44
CA VAL A 6 -1.88 -2.68 -3.37
C VAL A 6 -2.85 -2.19 -4.44
N THR A 7 -3.76 -3.04 -4.92
CA THR A 7 -4.84 -2.61 -5.82
C THR A 7 -5.76 -1.59 -5.15
N GLY A 8 -6.20 -1.86 -3.91
CA GLY A 8 -7.02 -0.92 -3.14
C GLY A 8 -6.33 0.43 -2.91
N LEU A 9 -5.05 0.42 -2.52
CA LEU A 9 -4.25 1.64 -2.37
C LEU A 9 -4.11 2.39 -3.70
N THR A 10 -3.87 1.68 -4.80
CA THR A 10 -3.77 2.29 -6.13
C THR A 10 -5.09 2.96 -6.52
N TRP A 11 -6.23 2.35 -6.20
CA TRP A 11 -7.55 2.93 -6.44
C TRP A 11 -7.77 4.21 -5.60
N LEU A 12 -7.44 4.19 -4.30
CA LEU A 12 -7.53 5.39 -3.45
C LEU A 12 -6.67 6.53 -4.00
N HIS A 13 -5.42 6.23 -4.34
CA HIS A 13 -4.47 7.22 -4.85
C HIS A 13 -4.90 7.81 -6.20
N LYS A 14 -5.50 7.01 -7.10
CA LYS A 14 -6.08 7.49 -8.36
C LYS A 14 -7.19 8.52 -8.13
N ASN A 15 -7.88 8.43 -7.00
CA ASN A 15 -8.94 9.36 -6.60
C ASN A 15 -8.45 10.46 -5.65
N SER A 16 -7.12 10.66 -5.54
CA SER A 16 -6.50 11.66 -4.68
C SER A 16 -6.75 11.47 -3.18
N TYR A 17 -6.93 10.23 -2.72
CA TYR A 17 -7.04 9.89 -1.29
C TYR A 17 -5.87 9.00 -0.84
N VAL A 18 -5.49 9.12 0.43
CA VAL A 18 -4.50 8.27 1.11
C VAL A 18 -5.11 7.68 2.39
N HIS A 19 -4.74 6.45 2.73
CA HIS A 19 -5.28 5.74 3.90
C HIS A 19 -4.62 6.15 5.22
N ARG A 20 -3.29 6.38 5.21
CA ARG A 20 -2.43 6.80 6.34
C ARG A 20 -2.31 5.85 7.53
N ASP A 21 -3.21 4.88 7.67
CA ASP A 21 -3.14 3.86 8.72
C ASP A 21 -3.15 2.43 8.13
N ILE A 22 -2.02 2.03 7.56
CA ILE A 22 -1.91 0.76 6.83
C ILE A 22 -1.14 -0.25 7.69
N TRP A 23 -1.90 -1.06 8.43
CA TRP A 23 -1.42 -2.16 9.25
C TRP A 23 -2.39 -3.35 9.18
N LEU A 24 -1.95 -4.53 9.65
CA LEU A 24 -2.71 -5.78 9.50
C LEU A 24 -4.12 -5.71 10.11
N ALA A 25 -4.32 -4.95 11.18
CA ALA A 25 -5.63 -4.79 11.83
C ALA A 25 -6.64 -4.07 10.93
N ASN A 26 -6.18 -3.21 10.01
CA ASN A 26 -7.03 -2.47 9.06
C ASN A 26 -7.20 -3.19 7.72
N ILE A 27 -6.85 -4.47 7.64
CA ILE A 27 -7.02 -5.30 6.45
C ILE A 27 -8.00 -6.43 6.78
N LEU A 28 -9.19 -6.38 6.19
CA LEU A 28 -10.20 -7.42 6.37
C LEU A 28 -10.11 -8.48 5.26
N PHE A 29 -10.16 -9.75 5.66
CA PHE A 29 -10.29 -10.89 4.74
C PHE A 29 -11.76 -11.20 4.45
N LEU A 30 -12.13 -11.33 3.18
CA LEU A 30 -13.48 -11.67 2.73
C LEU A 30 -13.54 -13.12 2.22
N PRO A 31 -14.11 -14.06 3.00
CA PRO A 31 -14.26 -15.44 2.55
C PRO A 31 -15.27 -15.54 1.38
N GLY A 32 -15.02 -16.44 0.43
CA GLY A 32 -15.93 -16.71 -0.69
C GLY A 32 -15.80 -15.75 -1.89
N VAL A 33 -15.08 -14.64 -1.76
CA VAL A 33 -14.72 -13.77 -2.90
C VAL A 33 -13.51 -14.36 -3.61
N ARG A 34 -13.50 -14.38 -4.95
CA ARG A 34 -12.34 -14.88 -5.74
C ARG A 34 -11.28 -13.81 -5.90
N ASP A 35 -11.69 -12.63 -6.36
CA ASP A 35 -10.81 -11.50 -6.63
C ASP A 35 -10.74 -10.54 -5.44
N TYR A 36 -9.57 -9.98 -5.16
CA TYR A 36 -9.41 -8.93 -4.13
C TYR A 36 -9.91 -9.30 -2.72
N ARG A 37 -9.64 -10.54 -2.27
CA ARG A 37 -10.04 -11.11 -0.97
C ARG A 37 -9.61 -10.34 0.29
N TYR A 38 -8.78 -9.32 0.14
CA TYR A 38 -8.30 -8.49 1.25
C TYR A 38 -8.58 -7.03 0.93
N ILE A 39 -9.36 -6.38 1.79
CA ILE A 39 -9.81 -5.01 1.61
C ILE A 39 -9.24 -4.09 2.69
N LEU A 40 -9.02 -2.83 2.34
CA LEU A 40 -8.67 -1.77 3.28
C LEU A 40 -9.91 -1.35 4.07
N THR A 41 -9.75 -1.17 5.36
CA THR A 41 -10.81 -0.75 6.29
C THR A 41 -10.25 0.29 7.24
N ASP A 42 -11.13 0.94 8.00
CA ASP A 42 -10.75 1.98 8.96
C ASP A 42 -10.05 3.20 8.32
N PHE A 43 -10.89 4.09 7.78
CA PHE A 43 -10.47 5.33 7.15
C PHE A 43 -10.49 6.52 8.10
N GLU A 44 -10.49 6.31 9.42
CA GLU A 44 -10.51 7.40 10.42
C GLU A 44 -9.38 8.41 10.16
N TYR A 45 -8.22 7.92 9.76
CA TYR A 45 -7.05 8.73 9.40
C TYR A 45 -6.91 9.02 7.90
N GLY A 46 -7.82 8.48 7.08
CA GLY A 46 -7.83 8.66 5.63
C GLY A 46 -8.18 10.10 5.24
N ASN A 47 -7.52 10.64 4.21
CA ASN A 47 -7.80 12.00 3.75
C ASN A 47 -7.35 12.24 2.30
N ALA A 48 -7.66 13.42 1.77
CA ALA A 48 -7.13 13.86 0.50
C ALA A 48 -5.60 13.93 0.53
N SER A 49 -4.98 13.48 -0.56
CA SER A 49 -3.54 13.49 -0.77
C SER A 49 -2.98 14.91 -0.66
N GLY A 50 -1.81 15.06 -0.03
CA GLY A 50 -1.13 16.35 0.12
C GLY A 50 -1.62 17.24 1.27
N LEU A 51 -2.70 16.88 1.96
CA LEU A 51 -3.12 17.59 3.18
C LEU A 51 -2.20 17.25 4.35
N LYS A 52 -1.45 18.22 4.87
CA LYS A 52 -0.71 18.05 6.12
C LYS A 52 -1.68 17.98 7.29
N VAL A 53 -1.57 16.93 8.10
CA VAL A 53 -2.40 16.76 9.30
C VAL A 53 -1.66 17.31 10.52
N SER A 54 -2.40 17.69 11.55
CA SER A 54 -1.83 18.21 12.81
C SER A 54 -0.86 17.23 13.49
N GLU A 55 -0.03 17.75 14.40
CA GLU A 55 1.11 17.08 15.06
C GLU A 55 0.84 15.70 15.69
N ARG A 56 -0.41 15.32 15.95
CA ARG A 56 -0.75 14.02 16.54
C ARG A 56 -0.51 12.82 15.60
N LEU A 57 -0.33 13.08 14.31
CA LEU A 57 0.03 12.07 13.31
C LEU A 57 1.46 12.25 12.80
N LYS A 58 2.31 13.10 13.39
CA LYS A 58 3.64 13.46 12.83
C LYS A 58 4.54 12.24 12.55
N ASP A 59 4.40 11.16 13.32
CA ASP A 59 5.13 9.90 13.14
C ASP A 59 4.44 8.91 12.18
N TRP A 60 3.17 9.16 11.85
CA TRP A 60 2.33 8.39 10.91
C TRP A 60 2.11 9.14 9.58
N ASP A 61 2.45 10.44 9.55
CA ASP A 61 2.31 11.43 8.47
C ASP A 61 3.52 11.46 7.52
N ASP A 62 4.33 10.39 7.52
CA ASP A 62 5.17 10.07 6.36
C ASP A 62 4.26 9.54 5.24
N SER A 63 3.30 10.38 4.83
CA SER A 63 2.39 10.33 3.68
C SER A 63 2.60 9.07 2.86
N THR A 64 1.62 8.15 2.82
CA THR A 64 1.68 6.86 2.08
C THR A 64 2.39 6.97 0.72
N LEU A 65 2.30 8.14 0.08
CA LEU A 65 3.13 8.57 -1.04
C LEU A 65 3.96 9.83 -0.73
N THR A 66 5.16 9.87 -1.30
CA THR A 66 5.93 11.10 -1.49
C THR A 66 5.21 12.05 -2.46
N LYS A 67 5.66 13.31 -2.52
CA LYS A 67 5.24 14.32 -3.54
C LYS A 67 5.34 13.84 -4.99
N ASN A 68 6.15 12.81 -5.27
CA ASN A 68 6.36 12.23 -6.60
C ASN A 68 5.57 10.91 -6.80
N ASN A 69 4.54 10.65 -6.00
CA ASN A 69 3.71 9.43 -6.05
C ASN A 69 4.52 8.12 -5.87
N LYS A 70 5.61 8.19 -5.11
CA LYS A 70 6.40 7.02 -4.70
C LYS A 70 6.01 6.62 -3.29
N TYR A 71 5.87 5.32 -3.03
CA TYR A 71 5.51 4.83 -1.70
C TYR A 71 6.58 5.19 -0.66
N THR A 72 6.16 5.64 0.51
CA THR A 72 7.04 6.00 1.65
C THR A 72 7.15 4.89 2.68
N MET A 73 6.10 4.08 2.84
CA MET A 73 5.94 3.22 4.00
C MET A 73 6.04 1.74 3.65
N LEU A 74 6.78 1.03 4.51
CA LEU A 74 6.76 -0.42 4.63
C LEU A 74 5.44 -0.83 5.26
N MET A 75 4.57 -1.42 4.45
CA MET A 75 3.62 -2.37 5.00
C MET A 75 4.49 -3.49 5.60
N ASN A 76 4.25 -3.92 6.85
CA ASN A 76 4.94 -5.05 7.51
C ASN A 76 4.56 -6.38 6.83
N LEU A 77 4.78 -6.43 5.52
CA LEU A 77 4.60 -7.57 4.64
C LEU A 77 5.81 -8.47 4.82
N ASN A 78 6.03 -8.98 6.04
CA ASN A 78 6.92 -10.13 6.30
C ASN A 78 6.40 -11.43 5.63
N LEU A 79 5.53 -11.30 4.63
CA LEU A 79 4.93 -12.35 3.83
C LEU A 79 5.73 -12.63 2.55
N VAL A 80 6.86 -11.95 2.37
CA VAL A 80 7.61 -11.97 1.12
C VAL A 80 8.89 -12.78 1.27
N ASN A 81 8.78 -14.11 1.12
CA ASN A 81 9.89 -15.06 1.27
C ASN A 81 10.60 -15.39 -0.07
N SER A 82 10.69 -14.44 -1.01
CA SER A 82 11.35 -14.65 -2.30
C SER A 82 12.30 -13.50 -2.62
N GLU A 83 13.39 -13.76 -3.33
CA GLU A 83 14.38 -12.74 -3.72
C GLU A 83 13.70 -11.57 -4.47
N ILE A 84 12.82 -11.89 -5.42
CA ILE A 84 12.11 -10.90 -6.23
C ILE A 84 11.14 -10.06 -5.39
N GLY A 85 10.50 -10.70 -4.43
CA GLY A 85 9.65 -9.97 -3.51
C GLY A 85 10.46 -9.11 -2.52
N MET A 86 11.66 -9.53 -2.12
CA MET A 86 12.57 -8.67 -1.34
C MET A 86 13.02 -7.46 -2.16
N LYS A 87 13.26 -7.63 -3.48
CA LYS A 87 13.50 -6.50 -4.41
C LYS A 87 12.31 -5.55 -4.49
N PHE A 88 11.07 -6.09 -4.48
CA PHE A 88 9.86 -5.27 -4.42
C PHE A 88 9.82 -4.43 -3.13
N LEU A 89 10.02 -5.05 -1.97
CA LEU A 89 10.05 -4.36 -0.67
C LEU A 89 11.16 -3.31 -0.60
N ASP A 90 12.35 -3.63 -1.10
CA ASP A 90 13.48 -2.71 -1.20
C ASP A 90 13.20 -1.55 -2.17
N GLY A 91 12.43 -1.80 -3.24
CA GLY A 91 11.93 -0.79 -4.15
C GLY A 91 10.93 0.17 -3.50
N LEU A 92 10.01 -0.35 -2.68
CA LEU A 92 9.09 0.47 -1.88
C LEU A 92 9.85 1.30 -0.83
N ARG A 93 10.71 0.66 -0.03
CA ARG A 93 11.50 1.30 1.04
C ARG A 93 12.35 2.45 0.53
N ASN A 94 13.02 2.25 -0.60
CA ASN A 94 13.90 3.26 -1.20
C ASN A 94 13.15 4.21 -2.15
N LYS A 95 11.81 4.23 -2.13
CA LYS A 95 10.99 5.14 -2.95
C LYS A 95 11.33 5.03 -4.45
N ARG A 96 11.60 3.82 -4.95
CA ARG A 96 11.92 3.55 -6.36
C ARG A 96 10.71 3.08 -7.15
N ILE A 97 9.67 2.58 -6.48
CA ILE A 97 8.42 2.15 -7.10
C ILE A 97 7.36 3.25 -6.98
N SER A 98 6.65 3.51 -8.07
CA SER A 98 5.59 4.51 -8.14
C SER A 98 4.21 3.84 -8.14
N THR A 99 3.17 4.59 -7.77
CA THR A 99 1.77 4.09 -7.88
C THR A 99 1.37 3.71 -9.30
N LYS A 100 2.02 4.26 -10.33
CA LYS A 100 1.67 4.00 -11.72
C LYS A 100 2.06 2.60 -12.18
N ASN A 101 3.15 2.05 -11.62
CA ASN A 101 3.76 0.81 -12.08
C ASN A 101 3.93 -0.24 -10.98
N VAL A 102 3.44 0.03 -9.76
CA VAL A 102 3.56 -0.90 -8.63
C VAL A 102 2.94 -2.27 -8.94
N LEU A 103 1.79 -2.30 -9.61
CA LEU A 103 1.10 -3.54 -9.99
C LEU A 103 1.77 -4.28 -11.16
N ASP A 104 2.64 -3.61 -11.92
CA ASP A 104 3.35 -4.21 -13.06
C ASP A 104 4.66 -4.90 -12.64
N HIS A 105 5.03 -4.81 -11.36
CA HIS A 105 6.27 -5.36 -10.82
C HIS A 105 6.33 -6.88 -11.02
N GLU A 106 7.51 -7.39 -11.37
CA GLU A 106 7.74 -8.81 -11.70
C GLU A 106 7.27 -9.79 -10.61
N TRP A 107 7.33 -9.38 -9.35
CA TRP A 107 6.86 -10.16 -8.21
C TRP A 107 5.39 -10.59 -8.35
N PHE A 108 4.54 -9.71 -8.88
CA PHE A 108 3.13 -10.01 -9.10
C PHE A 108 2.87 -10.86 -10.35
N ARG A 109 3.86 -11.02 -11.24
CA ARG A 109 3.75 -11.90 -12.41
C ARG A 109 4.11 -13.35 -12.10
N GLN A 110 4.88 -13.56 -11.03
CA GLN A 110 5.36 -14.88 -10.60
C GLN A 110 4.54 -15.48 -9.45
N THR A 111 3.69 -14.68 -8.81
CA THR A 111 2.77 -15.14 -7.79
C THR A 111 1.42 -15.40 -8.43
N THR A 112 1.04 -16.67 -8.57
CA THR A 112 -0.33 -17.06 -8.93
C THR A 112 -1.26 -16.61 -7.77
N PHE A 113 -2.20 -15.70 -8.03
CA PHE A 113 -3.13 -15.16 -7.03
C PHE A 113 -4.40 -16.00 -6.84
#